data_AF-A0A2G6HJD9-F1
#
_entry.id   AF-A0A2G6HJD9-F1
#
_cell.length_a   1.000
_cell.length_b   1.000
_cell.length_c   1.000
_cell.angle_alpha   90.00
_cell.angle_beta   90.00
_cell.angle_gamma   90.00
#
_symmetry.space_group_name_H-M   'P 1'
#
loop_
_entity.id
_entity.type
_entity.pdbx_description
1 polymer ?
#
loop_
_entity_poly.entity_id
_entity_poly.type
_entity_poly.pdbx_seq_one_letter_code
_entity_poly.pdbx_strand_id
1 'polypeptide(L)'
;MKHFRRVFSGSSAMLLAFSSLLTLGVTGVASAAGQTCTWTGGGGDNKFSTAANWTDCGGGAPLADDVIRFAQQPTATTALENDLGVDLAGLVAVAEDSASTGAWYTVDRLDFAASAAVTIERANTCTPAIVKVVPTEVNGAGDLSIQAGPLGYTEYKATVAGDLTITGSGRAFKSFTAGSTANNVIIASPLGTAGYTTATCQDNSGGAGTMRVGAVSNDLSGLSYASVTVENGASISLADYAKPMTLGGGTGSEKPTVFFDPDTDPNTYEALDSNRTWSSAVTLASDAYVAVGSKTNVNFTGTLAGAGKTLGKTATSTGTFTNNATANSSATPSGQQTNPVKTTTITDKTSEHISVVPNETTVLDGERAGVTVLAGGKLKGTGTVTGSLLVLEGGSIAPGHSPGCVTTDTLTLSGEYEFELGGTDPCSGYDQIRVTSATADPSVNFSTTPTATILTSRFNGYTPQQGQSFTIIDNTGPNAIFGTFKDLPEGATFEQNGIVFRISYVGGTGNDVVLTVQNQPTAPDTGFALLTTNPLLTIGVAAAAALLLVGLARRSRLAPARAQTRKRT
;
A
#
# COMPACT_ATOMS: atom_id res chain seq x y z
N MET A 1 -55.17 -3.39 -38.88
CA MET A 1 -56.34 -2.51 -38.60
C MET A 1 -56.42 -2.26 -37.10
N LYS A 2 -56.63 -0.98 -36.71
CA LYS A 2 -56.94 -0.42 -35.35
C LYS A 2 -55.74 -0.38 -34.37
N HIS A 3 -55.05 0.77 -34.19
CA HIS A 3 -55.32 1.96 -33.32
C HIS A 3 -54.99 1.67 -31.82
N PHE A 4 -54.28 2.47 -30.99
CA PHE A 4 -53.94 3.91 -30.98
C PHE A 4 -52.94 4.27 -29.82
N ARG A 5 -52.10 5.32 -30.01
CA ARG A 5 -51.51 6.36 -29.08
C ARG A 5 -50.70 5.99 -27.81
N ARG A 6 -49.43 6.42 -27.61
CA ARG A 6 -48.74 7.76 -27.38
C ARG A 6 -48.61 8.13 -25.88
N VAL A 7 -47.39 8.39 -25.36
CA VAL A 7 -46.91 9.45 -24.39
C VAL A 7 -45.35 9.33 -24.29
N PHE A 8 -44.52 10.29 -24.77
CA PHE A 8 -43.67 11.32 -24.07
C PHE A 8 -42.80 10.83 -22.88
N SER A 9 -41.55 11.25 -22.58
CA SER A 9 -40.54 12.25 -23.02
C SER A 9 -39.13 11.77 -22.58
N GLY A 10 -37.98 12.11 -23.20
CA GLY A 10 -37.16 13.34 -22.99
C GLY A 10 -36.80 13.57 -21.51
N SER A 11 -35.58 13.75 -21.00
CA SER A 11 -34.24 14.20 -21.45
C SER A 11 -33.24 13.83 -20.30
N SER A 12 -31.90 13.77 -20.38
CA SER A 12 -30.95 14.86 -20.64
C SER A 12 -29.52 14.29 -20.64
N ALA A 13 -28.76 14.60 -21.69
CA ALA A 13 -27.30 14.64 -21.67
C ALA A 13 -26.94 16.05 -22.16
N MET A 14 -26.29 16.86 -21.32
CA MET A 14 -25.84 18.19 -21.69
C MET A 14 -24.34 18.29 -21.40
N LEU A 15 -23.57 18.17 -22.47
CA LEU A 15 -22.16 18.55 -22.58
C LEU A 15 -22.14 20.07 -22.77
N LEU A 16 -21.39 20.80 -21.94
CA LEU A 16 -21.16 22.23 -22.09
C LEU A 16 -20.09 22.49 -23.15
N ALA A 17 -20.49 23.10 -24.26
CA ALA A 17 -19.61 23.85 -25.16
C ALA A 17 -20.15 25.29 -25.23
N PHE A 18 -19.32 26.25 -24.81
CA PHE A 18 -19.60 27.68 -24.93
C PHE A 18 -19.58 28.11 -26.40
N SER A 19 -20.66 28.75 -26.86
CA SER A 19 -20.65 30.01 -27.63
C SER A 19 -21.96 30.21 -28.40
N SER A 20 -22.67 31.30 -28.11
CA SER A 20 -23.24 32.27 -29.06
C SER A 20 -24.47 32.99 -28.47
N LEU A 21 -24.45 34.31 -28.65
CA LEU A 21 -25.44 35.28 -28.18
C LEU A 21 -26.84 35.00 -28.73
N LEU A 22 -27.86 35.17 -27.86
CA LEU A 22 -29.17 35.68 -28.28
C LEU A 22 -29.81 36.50 -27.15
N THR A 23 -29.73 37.82 -27.26
CA THR A 23 -30.44 38.78 -26.41
C THR A 23 -31.90 38.92 -26.87
N LEU A 24 -32.85 38.61 -25.99
CA LEU A 24 -34.23 39.08 -26.09
C LEU A 24 -34.67 39.59 -24.71
N GLY A 25 -35.12 40.85 -24.71
CA GLY A 25 -35.28 41.69 -23.54
C GLY A 25 -36.32 41.19 -22.53
N VAL A 26 -35.87 41.12 -21.29
CA VAL A 26 -36.69 41.26 -20.08
C VAL A 26 -36.01 42.35 -19.28
N THR A 27 -36.74 43.40 -18.91
CA THR A 27 -36.27 44.39 -17.94
C THR A 27 -36.25 43.76 -16.54
N GLY A 28 -35.25 42.91 -16.32
CA GLY A 28 -34.73 42.55 -15.01
C GLY A 28 -33.35 43.20 -14.89
N VAL A 29 -32.95 43.57 -13.69
CA VAL A 29 -31.62 44.11 -13.39
C VAL A 29 -30.59 43.17 -14.02
N ALA A 30 -29.90 43.63 -15.07
CA ALA A 30 -28.84 42.84 -15.67
C ALA A 30 -27.73 42.75 -14.63
N SER A 31 -27.64 41.62 -13.92
CA SER A 31 -26.40 41.26 -13.27
C SER A 31 -25.37 41.15 -14.39
N ALA A 32 -24.36 42.02 -14.37
CA ALA A 32 -23.21 41.84 -15.24
C ALA A 32 -22.69 40.41 -14.98
N ALA A 33 -22.38 39.66 -16.04
CA ALA A 33 -21.69 38.39 -15.85
C ALA A 33 -20.37 38.68 -15.11
N GLY A 34 -20.11 37.96 -14.01
CA GLY A 34 -18.90 38.14 -13.21
C GLY A 34 -17.65 38.08 -14.08
N GLN A 35 -16.70 38.97 -13.81
CA GLN A 35 -15.42 39.07 -14.50
C GLN A 35 -14.33 38.32 -13.73
N THR A 36 -13.17 38.10 -14.35
CA THR A 36 -11.99 37.53 -13.69
C THR A 36 -10.95 38.61 -13.43
N CYS A 37 -10.78 39.00 -12.17
CA CYS A 37 -9.83 40.01 -11.75
C CYS A 37 -8.49 39.36 -11.37
N THR A 38 -7.40 39.73 -12.03
CA THR A 38 -6.07 39.15 -11.79
C THR A 38 -5.27 40.01 -10.79
N TRP A 39 -4.78 39.38 -9.72
CA TRP A 39 -3.92 40.05 -8.72
C TRP A 39 -2.55 40.36 -9.31
N THR A 40 -2.11 41.61 -9.14
CA THR A 40 -0.79 42.11 -9.56
C THR A 40 0.01 42.72 -8.42
N GLY A 41 -0.65 43.18 -7.34
CA GLY A 41 0.01 43.88 -6.23
C GLY A 41 0.60 45.24 -6.59
N GLY A 42 0.15 45.87 -7.68
CA GLY A 42 0.70 47.13 -8.20
C GLY A 42 0.31 48.41 -7.43
N GLY A 43 -0.61 48.34 -6.48
CA GLY A 43 -1.21 49.48 -5.79
C GLY A 43 -0.42 50.03 -4.59
N GLY A 44 0.69 49.40 -4.20
CA GLY A 44 1.54 49.83 -3.09
C GLY A 44 1.03 49.48 -1.70
N ASP A 45 -0.10 48.77 -1.62
CA ASP A 45 -0.63 48.13 -0.43
C ASP A 45 -1.03 46.67 -0.75
N ASN A 46 -1.52 45.94 0.24
CA ASN A 46 -1.92 44.54 0.10
C ASN A 46 -3.44 44.33 0.24
N LYS A 47 -4.24 45.32 -0.15
CA LYS A 47 -5.71 45.30 0.03
C LYS A 47 -6.43 44.88 -1.25
N PHE A 48 -7.49 44.08 -1.11
CA PHE A 48 -8.31 43.69 -2.26
C PHE A 48 -9.13 44.86 -2.81
N SER A 49 -9.54 45.83 -1.97
CA SER A 49 -10.30 47.01 -2.41
C SER A 49 -9.49 48.02 -3.24
N THR A 50 -8.16 47.92 -3.23
CA THR A 50 -7.28 48.82 -4.01
C THR A 50 -7.26 48.40 -5.48
N ALA A 51 -7.97 49.13 -6.34
CA ALA A 51 -8.10 48.84 -7.77
C ALA A 51 -6.75 48.68 -8.50
N ALA A 52 -5.72 49.43 -8.10
CA ALA A 52 -4.39 49.34 -8.69
C ALA A 52 -3.65 48.01 -8.41
N ASN A 53 -4.15 47.19 -7.46
CA ASN A 53 -3.65 45.83 -7.24
C ASN A 53 -4.20 44.82 -8.25
N TRP A 54 -5.16 45.21 -9.10
CA TRP A 54 -5.86 44.30 -10.00
C TRP A 54 -5.76 44.72 -11.46
N THR A 55 -5.72 43.74 -12.35
CA THR A 55 -5.94 43.89 -13.79
C THR A 55 -7.13 43.07 -14.24
N ASP A 56 -7.62 43.32 -15.45
CA ASP A 56 -8.78 42.63 -16.04
C ASP A 56 -10.08 42.76 -15.22
N CYS A 57 -10.13 43.75 -14.33
CA CYS A 57 -11.19 43.96 -13.37
C CYS A 57 -12.06 45.19 -13.71
N GLY A 58 -12.27 45.48 -14.99
CA GLY A 58 -13.06 46.64 -15.44
C GLY A 58 -12.49 48.01 -15.01
N GLY A 59 -11.21 48.07 -14.61
CA GLY A 59 -10.57 49.27 -14.05
C GLY A 59 -10.81 49.51 -12.55
N GLY A 60 -11.49 48.58 -11.86
CA GLY A 60 -11.79 48.64 -10.43
C GLY A 60 -11.14 47.51 -9.63
N ALA A 61 -11.64 47.32 -8.41
CA ALA A 61 -11.38 46.15 -7.56
C ALA A 61 -12.49 45.09 -7.76
N PRO A 62 -12.28 43.82 -7.35
CA PRO A 62 -13.28 42.78 -7.49
C PRO A 62 -14.59 43.13 -6.80
N LEU A 63 -15.70 42.80 -7.43
CA LEU A 63 -17.05 42.98 -6.90
C LEU A 63 -17.70 41.62 -6.57
N ALA A 64 -18.92 41.67 -6.03
CA ALA A 64 -19.72 40.47 -5.82
C ALA A 64 -19.84 39.67 -7.13
N ASP A 65 -19.78 38.34 -7.03
CA ASP A 65 -19.84 37.40 -8.15
C ASP A 65 -18.65 37.48 -9.15
N ASP A 66 -17.61 38.26 -8.87
CA ASP A 66 -16.35 38.21 -9.62
C ASP A 66 -15.48 37.02 -9.18
N VAL A 67 -14.61 36.56 -10.07
CA VAL A 67 -13.59 35.54 -9.81
C VAL A 67 -12.25 36.23 -9.61
N ILE A 68 -11.54 35.90 -8.54
CA ILE A 68 -10.16 36.39 -8.33
C ILE A 68 -9.13 35.39 -8.88
N ARG A 69 -8.10 35.89 -9.55
CA ARG A 69 -7.06 35.06 -10.17
C ARG A 69 -5.68 35.43 -9.67
N PHE A 70 -4.91 34.43 -9.25
CA PHE A 70 -3.51 34.58 -8.85
C PHE A 70 -2.60 33.91 -9.89
N ALA A 71 -1.96 34.77 -10.69
CA ALA A 71 -1.20 34.36 -11.86
C ALA A 71 0.21 33.89 -11.55
N GLN A 72 0.81 34.42 -10.48
CA GLN A 72 2.20 34.19 -10.13
C GLN A 72 2.43 34.11 -8.62
N GLN A 73 3.36 33.25 -8.20
CA GLN A 73 3.89 33.21 -6.84
C GLN A 73 4.51 34.57 -6.48
N PRO A 74 4.39 35.02 -5.23
CA PRO A 74 5.09 36.21 -4.81
C PRO A 74 6.59 35.92 -4.65
N THR A 75 7.40 36.97 -4.67
CA THR A 75 8.86 36.86 -4.45
C THR A 75 9.21 36.67 -2.97
N ALA A 76 8.32 37.03 -2.06
CA ALA A 76 8.36 36.79 -0.63
C ALA A 76 6.94 36.47 -0.14
N THR A 77 6.79 35.77 0.98
CA THR A 77 5.45 35.50 1.52
C THR A 77 4.75 36.82 1.86
N THR A 78 3.60 37.05 1.25
CA THR A 78 2.90 38.34 1.30
C THR A 78 1.53 38.17 1.95
N ALA A 79 1.28 38.92 3.02
CA ALA A 79 -0.02 38.97 3.67
C ALA A 79 -0.94 39.98 2.98
N LEU A 80 -2.08 39.48 2.50
CA LEU A 80 -3.15 40.22 1.87
C LEU A 80 -4.34 40.38 2.81
N GLU A 81 -5.07 41.48 2.65
CA GLU A 81 -6.30 41.79 3.37
C GLU A 81 -7.46 41.81 2.39
N ASN A 82 -8.43 40.92 2.60
CA ASN A 82 -9.69 40.92 1.87
C ASN A 82 -10.72 41.83 2.57
N ASP A 83 -10.72 43.10 2.18
CA ASP A 83 -11.58 44.16 2.72
C ASP A 83 -12.79 44.49 1.83
N LEU A 84 -13.13 43.63 0.87
CA LEU A 84 -14.20 43.89 -0.11
C LEU A 84 -15.60 43.87 0.50
N GLY A 85 -15.85 42.97 1.46
CA GLY A 85 -17.19 42.79 2.06
C GLY A 85 -18.23 42.25 1.08
N VAL A 86 -17.81 41.47 0.08
CA VAL A 86 -18.66 40.84 -0.94
C VAL A 86 -18.32 39.36 -1.08
N ASP A 87 -19.28 38.59 -1.57
CA ASP A 87 -19.11 37.17 -1.87
C ASP A 87 -18.59 37.00 -3.31
N LEU A 88 -17.42 36.37 -3.46
CA LEU A 88 -16.78 36.14 -4.76
C LEU A 88 -17.31 34.86 -5.43
N ALA A 89 -17.39 34.84 -6.76
CA ALA A 89 -17.79 33.64 -7.51
C ALA A 89 -16.70 32.55 -7.54
N GLY A 90 -15.47 32.86 -7.15
CA GLY A 90 -14.43 31.85 -7.04
C GLY A 90 -13.00 32.39 -7.00
N LEU A 91 -12.07 31.45 -6.96
CA LEU A 91 -10.62 31.69 -7.01
C LEU A 91 -9.99 30.80 -8.07
N VAL A 92 -9.12 31.37 -8.90
CA VAL A 92 -8.27 30.64 -9.86
C VAL A 92 -6.81 30.82 -9.48
N ALA A 93 -6.10 29.72 -9.23
CA ALA A 93 -4.66 29.72 -9.04
C ALA A 93 -3.96 29.09 -10.23
N VAL A 94 -2.87 29.70 -10.71
CA VAL A 94 -2.09 29.16 -11.81
C VAL A 94 -1.15 28.06 -11.33
N ALA A 95 -1.05 26.96 -12.08
CA ALA A 95 0.05 26.02 -11.99
C ALA A 95 1.17 26.49 -12.93
N GLU A 96 2.29 26.92 -12.36
CA GLU A 96 3.43 27.48 -13.09
C GLU A 96 4.42 26.40 -13.53
N ASP A 97 5.08 26.64 -14.67
CA ASP A 97 6.14 25.79 -15.22
C ASP A 97 7.53 26.00 -14.55
N SER A 98 7.62 26.83 -13.50
CA SER A 98 8.89 27.28 -12.90
C SER A 98 9.18 26.69 -11.50
N ALA A 99 10.46 26.66 -11.12
CA ALA A 99 10.88 26.26 -9.77
C ALA A 99 10.25 27.19 -8.71
N SER A 100 9.55 26.60 -7.74
CA SER A 100 8.84 27.38 -6.71
C SER A 100 9.81 28.31 -5.98
N THR A 101 9.45 29.59 -5.82
CA THR A 101 10.14 30.51 -4.91
C THR A 101 10.04 30.06 -3.44
N GLY A 102 9.12 29.13 -3.15
CA GLY A 102 8.80 28.70 -1.79
C GLY A 102 7.93 29.71 -1.03
N ALA A 103 7.62 30.86 -1.62
CA ALA A 103 6.73 31.87 -1.05
C ALA A 103 5.27 31.62 -1.44
N TRP A 104 4.34 32.25 -0.73
CA TRP A 104 2.90 32.16 -0.97
C TRP A 104 2.18 33.43 -0.50
N TYR A 105 0.95 33.63 -0.91
CA TYR A 105 0.08 34.65 -0.32
C TYR A 105 -0.59 34.09 0.93
N THR A 106 -0.70 34.89 1.98
CA THR A 106 -1.66 34.62 3.06
C THR A 106 -2.81 35.61 2.96
N VAL A 107 -4.04 35.19 3.23
CA VAL A 107 -5.22 36.05 3.20
C VAL A 107 -5.95 35.89 4.53
N ASP A 108 -6.43 36.98 5.12
CA ASP A 108 -7.23 36.91 6.35
C ASP A 108 -8.51 36.08 6.10
N ARG A 109 -9.29 36.38 5.07
CA ARG A 109 -10.47 35.58 4.72
C ARG A 109 -10.77 35.54 3.23
N LEU A 110 -11.43 34.47 2.80
CA LEU A 110 -12.03 34.34 1.48
C LEU A 110 -13.53 34.09 1.63
N ASP A 111 -14.34 35.02 1.14
CA ASP A 111 -15.79 34.97 1.19
C ASP A 111 -16.32 34.63 -0.22
N PHE A 112 -17.10 33.55 -0.32
CA PHE A 112 -17.53 32.98 -1.60
C PHE A 112 -19.06 32.90 -1.70
N ALA A 113 -19.56 33.20 -2.90
CA ALA A 113 -20.96 33.08 -3.25
C ALA A 113 -21.38 31.60 -3.32
N ALA A 114 -22.70 31.36 -3.39
CA ALA A 114 -23.21 30.01 -3.57
C ALA A 114 -22.75 29.42 -4.92
N SER A 115 -22.31 28.16 -4.90
CA SER A 115 -21.75 27.43 -6.05
C SER A 115 -20.41 27.96 -6.56
N ALA A 116 -19.69 28.73 -5.73
CA ALA A 116 -18.35 29.18 -6.06
C ALA A 116 -17.35 28.01 -6.15
N ALA A 117 -16.23 28.25 -6.85
CA ALA A 117 -15.18 27.26 -7.01
C ALA A 117 -13.78 27.83 -6.82
N VAL A 118 -12.94 27.08 -6.12
CA VAL A 118 -11.48 27.25 -6.09
C VAL A 118 -10.88 26.26 -7.07
N THR A 119 -10.23 26.76 -8.11
CA THR A 119 -9.77 25.95 -9.26
C THR A 119 -8.32 26.25 -9.63
N ILE A 120 -7.75 25.35 -10.42
CA ILE A 120 -6.39 25.47 -10.94
C ILE A 120 -6.42 25.66 -12.44
N GLU A 121 -5.75 26.70 -12.90
CA GLU A 121 -5.35 26.84 -14.30
C GLU A 121 -4.13 25.94 -14.54
N ARG A 122 -4.30 24.91 -15.37
CA ARG A 122 -3.34 23.82 -15.52
C ARG A 122 -2.09 24.26 -16.29
N ALA A 123 -0.95 23.76 -15.84
CA ALA A 123 0.35 23.91 -16.48
C ALA A 123 0.48 23.04 -17.74
N ASN A 124 1.55 23.22 -18.49
CA ASN A 124 1.90 22.38 -19.64
C ASN A 124 3.13 21.50 -19.39
N THR A 125 3.64 21.47 -18.16
CA THR A 125 4.80 20.67 -17.73
C THR A 125 4.43 19.62 -16.68
N CYS A 126 5.28 18.62 -16.48
CA CYS A 126 4.99 17.49 -15.58
C CYS A 126 5.22 17.75 -14.10
N THR A 127 5.91 18.84 -13.76
CA THR A 127 6.28 19.17 -12.39
C THR A 127 5.92 20.63 -12.08
N PRO A 128 4.63 21.03 -12.16
CA PRO A 128 4.29 22.42 -11.99
C PRO A 128 4.24 22.81 -10.50
N ALA A 129 4.50 24.10 -10.23
CA ALA A 129 4.31 24.71 -8.93
C ALA A 129 2.97 25.48 -8.89
N ILE A 130 2.08 25.13 -7.97
CA ILE A 130 0.76 25.78 -7.86
C ILE A 130 0.88 27.06 -7.04
N VAL A 131 0.39 28.19 -7.56
CA VAL A 131 0.26 29.45 -6.82
C VAL A 131 -0.62 29.25 -5.59
N LYS A 132 -0.09 29.60 -4.41
CA LYS A 132 -0.78 29.39 -3.14
C LYS A 132 -1.33 30.68 -2.60
N VAL A 133 -2.62 30.64 -2.24
CA VAL A 133 -3.39 31.70 -1.59
C VAL A 133 -3.96 31.09 -0.33
N VAL A 134 -3.20 31.19 0.76
CA VAL A 134 -3.45 30.47 2.02
C VAL A 134 -4.34 31.32 2.93
N PRO A 135 -5.63 30.98 3.09
CA PRO A 135 -6.55 31.75 3.92
C PRO A 135 -6.39 31.40 5.41
N THR A 136 -6.82 32.30 6.30
CA THR A 136 -7.12 31.91 7.69
C THR A 136 -8.58 31.48 7.87
N GLU A 137 -9.50 32.07 7.10
CA GLU A 137 -10.91 31.71 7.07
C GLU A 137 -11.44 31.61 5.62
N VAL A 138 -12.32 30.64 5.37
CA VAL A 138 -13.03 30.43 4.11
C VAL A 138 -14.52 30.33 4.42
N ASN A 139 -15.31 31.24 3.86
CA ASN A 139 -16.76 31.26 4.03
C ASN A 139 -17.42 30.99 2.68
N GLY A 140 -18.39 30.07 2.65
CA GLY A 140 -19.21 29.78 1.48
C GLY A 140 -20.68 30.01 1.78
N ALA A 141 -21.33 30.93 1.06
CA ALA A 141 -22.75 31.26 1.23
C ALA A 141 -23.71 30.12 0.81
N GLY A 142 -23.20 29.10 0.13
CA GLY A 142 -23.94 27.90 -0.28
C GLY A 142 -22.97 26.75 -0.54
N ASP A 143 -23.19 25.99 -1.61
CA ASP A 143 -22.27 24.93 -2.02
C ASP A 143 -20.93 25.54 -2.44
N LEU A 144 -19.83 24.87 -2.10
CA LEU A 144 -18.46 25.32 -2.41
C LEU A 144 -17.65 24.15 -2.94
N SER A 145 -16.97 24.35 -4.07
CA SER A 145 -16.03 23.36 -4.61
C SER A 145 -14.59 23.84 -4.44
N ILE A 146 -13.74 23.01 -3.86
CA ILE A 146 -12.33 23.29 -3.63
C ILE A 146 -11.48 22.24 -4.31
N GLN A 147 -10.74 22.66 -5.33
CA GLN A 147 -9.60 21.90 -5.81
C GLN A 147 -8.43 22.09 -4.86
N ALA A 148 -7.82 20.99 -4.40
CA ALA A 148 -6.73 20.98 -3.44
C ALA A 148 -5.42 21.52 -4.04
N GLY A 149 -4.70 22.32 -3.25
CA GLY A 149 -3.41 22.92 -3.64
C GLY A 149 -3.39 24.45 -3.53
N PRO A 150 -4.32 25.19 -4.17
CA PRO A 150 -4.40 26.64 -4.13
C PRO A 150 -4.45 27.19 -2.70
N LEU A 151 -5.22 26.57 -1.80
CA LEU A 151 -5.37 27.03 -0.42
C LEU A 151 -4.20 26.59 0.50
N GLY A 152 -3.15 25.99 -0.06
CA GLY A 152 -2.02 25.47 0.69
C GLY A 152 -2.33 24.19 1.46
N TYR A 153 -1.49 23.90 2.46
CA TYR A 153 -1.55 22.69 3.30
C TYR A 153 -1.58 23.02 4.81
N THR A 154 -1.82 24.27 5.15
CA THR A 154 -2.04 24.71 6.53
C THR A 154 -3.53 24.66 6.84
N GLU A 155 -3.87 24.46 8.10
CA GLU A 155 -5.26 24.49 8.54
C GLU A 155 -5.86 25.90 8.42
N TYR A 156 -7.11 25.98 7.98
CA TYR A 156 -7.94 27.18 7.96
C TYR A 156 -9.33 26.86 8.53
N LYS A 157 -10.08 27.88 8.94
CA LYS A 157 -11.48 27.70 9.36
C LYS A 157 -12.38 27.75 8.14
N ALA A 158 -13.21 26.73 7.93
CA ALA A 158 -14.17 26.70 6.83
C ALA A 158 -15.61 26.78 7.34
N THR A 159 -16.40 27.75 6.87
CA THR A 159 -17.83 27.88 7.17
C THR A 159 -18.61 27.82 5.87
N VAL A 160 -19.10 26.63 5.49
CA VAL A 160 -19.83 26.39 4.24
C VAL A 160 -21.30 26.14 4.57
N ALA A 161 -22.20 26.99 4.07
CA ALA A 161 -23.64 26.86 4.33
C ALA A 161 -24.29 25.70 3.54
N GLY A 162 -23.65 25.25 2.46
CA GLY A 162 -24.07 24.13 1.62
C GLY A 162 -23.14 22.92 1.73
N ASP A 163 -23.07 22.16 0.64
CA ASP A 163 -22.16 21.03 0.49
C ASP A 163 -20.75 21.49 0.11
N LEU A 164 -19.74 20.86 0.71
CA LEU A 164 -18.35 21.09 0.40
C LEU A 164 -17.82 19.98 -0.51
N THR A 165 -17.52 20.32 -1.76
CA THR A 165 -16.87 19.41 -2.71
C THR A 165 -15.37 19.60 -2.68
N ILE A 166 -14.60 18.52 -2.54
CA ILE A 166 -13.14 18.51 -2.55
C ILE A 166 -12.68 17.66 -3.74
N THR A 167 -11.86 18.24 -4.60
CA THR A 167 -11.14 17.53 -5.68
C THR A 167 -9.64 17.66 -5.43
N GLY A 168 -8.81 16.67 -5.75
CA GLY A 168 -7.39 16.76 -5.40
C GLY A 168 -6.47 15.80 -6.14
N SER A 169 -5.18 16.08 -6.21
CA SER A 169 -4.25 15.29 -7.04
C SER A 169 -3.59 14.07 -6.35
N GLY A 170 -4.15 13.58 -5.25
CA GLY A 170 -3.53 12.49 -4.48
C GLY A 170 -2.51 12.89 -3.42
N ARG A 171 -2.59 14.10 -2.87
CA ARG A 171 -1.96 14.47 -1.57
C ARG A 171 -3.03 14.61 -0.49
N ALA A 172 -2.63 14.43 0.77
CA ALA A 172 -3.49 14.61 1.92
C ALA A 172 -4.04 16.05 1.98
N PHE A 173 -5.37 16.19 2.05
CA PHE A 173 -6.06 17.42 2.40
C PHE A 173 -6.13 17.51 3.93
N LYS A 174 -5.13 18.15 4.54
CA LYS A 174 -5.12 18.47 5.97
C LYS A 174 -5.31 19.97 6.12
N SER A 175 -6.54 20.45 6.27
CA SER A 175 -6.79 21.88 6.12
C SER A 175 -7.93 22.48 6.94
N PHE A 176 -8.51 21.77 7.92
CA PHE A 176 -9.61 22.34 8.72
C PHE A 176 -9.25 22.49 10.19
N THR A 177 -9.34 23.72 10.69
CA THR A 177 -9.30 24.01 12.13
C THR A 177 -10.63 23.60 12.79
N ALA A 178 -10.57 23.34 14.10
CA ALA A 178 -11.75 23.01 14.90
C ALA A 178 -12.83 24.11 14.83
N GLY A 179 -14.08 23.70 14.65
CA GLY A 179 -15.22 24.61 14.50
C GLY A 179 -15.57 24.93 13.05
N SER A 180 -14.90 24.30 12.08
CA SER A 180 -15.31 24.35 10.68
C SER A 180 -16.63 23.60 10.49
N THR A 181 -17.46 24.01 9.52
CA THR A 181 -18.78 23.42 9.23
C THR A 181 -19.06 23.30 7.73
N ALA A 182 -19.71 22.21 7.34
CA ALA A 182 -20.37 22.03 6.03
C ALA A 182 -21.62 21.15 6.21
N ASN A 183 -22.58 21.16 5.28
CA ASN A 183 -23.73 20.25 5.35
C ASN A 183 -23.26 18.81 5.11
N ASN A 184 -22.74 18.55 3.92
CA ASN A 184 -22.12 17.29 3.52
C ASN A 184 -20.75 17.55 2.88
N VAL A 185 -19.94 16.50 2.83
CA VAL A 185 -18.65 16.53 2.14
C VAL A 185 -18.71 15.58 0.94
N ILE A 186 -18.25 16.05 -0.22
CA ILE A 186 -18.16 15.26 -1.45
C ILE A 186 -16.70 15.20 -1.85
N ILE A 187 -16.12 14.01 -1.93
CA ILE A 187 -14.78 13.78 -2.48
C ILE A 187 -14.95 13.34 -3.93
N ALA A 188 -14.53 14.19 -4.85
CA ALA A 188 -14.76 14.05 -6.29
C ALA A 188 -13.46 13.87 -7.08
N SER A 189 -13.60 13.30 -8.28
CA SER A 189 -12.52 13.16 -9.27
C SER A 189 -12.47 14.39 -10.21
N PRO A 190 -11.38 14.64 -10.96
CA PRO A 190 -10.21 13.79 -11.18
C PRO A 190 -9.25 13.78 -10.00
N LEU A 191 -8.67 12.60 -9.74
CA LEU A 191 -7.53 12.45 -8.86
C LEU A 191 -6.24 12.23 -9.68
N GLY A 192 -5.15 12.90 -9.30
CA GLY A 192 -3.81 12.78 -9.93
C GLY A 192 -3.30 14.02 -10.68
N THR A 193 -2.19 13.87 -11.42
CA THR A 193 -1.51 14.95 -12.18
C THR A 193 -2.40 15.60 -13.24
N ALA A 194 -3.46 14.90 -13.68
CA ALA A 194 -4.51 15.46 -14.52
C ALA A 194 -5.29 16.61 -13.86
N GLY A 195 -5.11 16.89 -12.57
CA GLY A 195 -5.62 18.11 -11.95
C GLY A 195 -4.73 19.34 -12.19
N TYR A 196 -3.46 19.14 -12.53
CA TYR A 196 -2.43 20.20 -12.49
C TYR A 196 -1.73 20.48 -13.80
N THR A 197 -1.66 19.51 -14.70
CA THR A 197 -0.97 19.66 -15.98
C THR A 197 -1.74 19.03 -17.12
N THR A 198 -1.71 19.66 -18.29
CA THR A 198 -2.23 19.10 -19.55
C THR A 198 -1.24 18.13 -20.20
N ALA A 199 0.01 18.07 -19.74
CA ALA A 199 1.04 17.19 -20.28
C ALA A 199 0.81 15.72 -19.94
N THR A 200 1.17 14.85 -20.88
CA THR A 200 1.26 13.41 -20.64
C THR A 200 2.58 13.10 -19.94
N CYS A 201 2.52 12.80 -18.64
CA CYS A 201 3.69 12.59 -17.81
C CYS A 201 3.88 11.11 -17.49
N GLN A 202 5.11 10.61 -17.65
CA GLN A 202 5.47 9.30 -17.13
C GLN A 202 5.53 9.38 -15.61
N ASP A 203 4.84 8.47 -14.95
CA ASP A 203 4.94 8.24 -13.52
C ASP A 203 6.24 7.50 -13.23
N ASN A 204 7.25 8.20 -12.71
CA ASN A 204 8.52 7.57 -12.30
C ASN A 204 8.36 6.63 -11.07
N SER A 205 7.15 6.30 -10.65
CA SER A 205 6.87 5.21 -9.72
C SER A 205 6.80 3.89 -10.49
N GLY A 206 7.96 3.24 -10.69
CA GLY A 206 8.10 1.96 -11.41
C GLY A 206 7.17 0.84 -10.92
N GLY A 207 5.97 0.78 -11.49
CA GLY A 207 4.89 -0.14 -11.14
C GLY A 207 3.80 -0.10 -12.22
N ALA A 208 3.79 -1.04 -13.16
CA ALA A 208 2.66 -1.19 -14.07
C ALA A 208 1.50 -1.78 -13.25
N GLY A 209 0.48 -0.95 -13.04
CA GLY A 209 -0.72 -1.30 -12.27
C GLY A 209 -1.01 -0.24 -11.23
N THR A 210 -1.78 0.78 -11.64
CA THR A 210 -2.19 1.94 -10.85
C THR A 210 -1.02 2.79 -10.35
N MET A 211 -0.81 3.95 -10.99
CA MET A 211 -0.53 5.18 -10.24
C MET A 211 -1.30 5.07 -8.93
N ARG A 212 -0.67 5.30 -7.77
CA ARG A 212 -1.44 5.72 -6.60
C ARG A 212 -2.18 6.97 -7.08
N VAL A 213 -3.41 6.78 -7.52
CA VAL A 213 -4.49 7.73 -7.44
C VAL A 213 -4.57 7.98 -5.96
N GLY A 214 -3.69 8.89 -5.49
CA GLY A 214 -3.30 8.93 -4.10
C GLY A 214 -4.56 9.00 -3.29
N ALA A 215 -4.68 8.13 -2.28
CA ALA A 215 -5.67 8.31 -1.24
C ALA A 215 -5.68 9.80 -0.91
N VAL A 216 -6.78 10.51 -1.18
CA VAL A 216 -6.90 11.85 -0.63
C VAL A 216 -7.15 11.58 0.85
N SER A 217 -6.06 11.57 1.62
CA SER A 217 -6.18 11.58 3.07
C SER A 217 -6.83 12.90 3.41
N ASN A 218 -8.12 12.86 3.68
CA ASN A 218 -8.89 14.04 4.04
C ASN A 218 -8.93 14.02 5.56
N ASP A 219 -8.13 14.86 6.19
CA ASP A 219 -8.28 15.09 7.61
C ASP A 219 -9.48 16.02 7.80
N LEU A 220 -10.64 15.40 8.01
CA LEU A 220 -11.90 16.10 8.27
C LEU A 220 -12.14 16.30 9.77
N SER A 221 -11.15 16.05 10.65
CA SER A 221 -11.34 16.06 12.10
C SER A 221 -11.77 17.42 12.68
N GLY A 222 -11.36 18.53 12.06
CA GLY A 222 -11.79 19.88 12.42
C GLY A 222 -13.16 20.30 11.87
N LEU A 223 -13.74 19.51 10.96
CA LEU A 223 -14.94 19.83 10.20
C LEU A 223 -16.16 19.06 10.75
N SER A 224 -17.22 19.78 11.09
CA SER A 224 -18.53 19.19 11.36
C SER A 224 -19.32 19.04 10.07
N TYR A 225 -19.75 17.83 9.76
CA TYR A 225 -20.56 17.47 8.60
C TYR A 225 -21.51 16.30 8.91
N ALA A 226 -22.57 16.17 8.11
CA ALA A 226 -23.59 15.13 8.28
C ALA A 226 -23.20 13.80 7.62
N SER A 227 -22.65 13.84 6.40
CA SER A 227 -22.27 12.64 5.63
C SER A 227 -21.13 12.92 4.64
N VAL A 228 -20.53 11.85 4.12
CA VAL A 228 -19.49 11.91 3.07
C VAL A 228 -19.95 11.13 1.85
N THR A 229 -19.77 11.70 0.67
CA THR A 229 -19.84 10.99 -0.60
C THR A 229 -18.44 10.85 -1.19
N VAL A 230 -18.06 9.66 -1.62
CA VAL A 230 -16.82 9.40 -2.37
C VAL A 230 -17.22 8.97 -3.77
N GLU A 231 -17.02 9.83 -4.76
CA GLU A 231 -17.44 9.57 -6.12
C GLU A 231 -16.55 8.53 -6.82
N ASN A 232 -17.02 7.99 -7.96
CA ASN A 232 -16.16 7.17 -8.80
C ASN A 232 -14.90 7.95 -9.21
N GLY A 233 -13.75 7.26 -9.24
CA GLY A 233 -12.43 7.86 -9.45
C GLY A 233 -11.85 8.57 -8.23
N ALA A 234 -12.59 8.65 -7.12
CA ALA A 234 -12.14 9.29 -5.89
C ALA A 234 -11.72 8.27 -4.82
N SER A 235 -10.97 8.75 -3.83
CA SER A 235 -10.49 7.95 -2.71
C SER A 235 -10.42 8.77 -1.44
N ILE A 236 -10.59 8.10 -0.30
CA ILE A 236 -10.58 8.75 1.01
C ILE A 236 -9.83 7.92 2.05
N SER A 237 -9.05 8.58 2.90
CA SER A 237 -8.53 8.04 4.17
C SER A 237 -8.92 9.02 5.27
N LEU A 238 -9.58 8.54 6.33
CA LEU A 238 -10.07 9.34 7.45
C LEU A 238 -9.42 8.88 8.76
N ALA A 239 -9.24 9.81 9.70
CA ALA A 239 -8.86 9.45 11.06
C ALA A 239 -10.01 8.72 11.79
N ASP A 240 -11.25 9.11 11.51
CA ASP A 240 -12.48 8.53 12.07
C ASP A 240 -13.53 8.31 10.98
N TYR A 241 -14.16 7.14 10.97
CA TYR A 241 -15.20 6.73 10.03
C TYR A 241 -16.59 6.76 10.68
N ALA A 242 -16.85 7.69 11.60
CA ALA A 242 -18.09 7.78 12.36
C ALA A 242 -19.31 8.25 11.57
N LYS A 243 -19.12 8.93 10.44
CA LYS A 243 -20.22 9.52 9.64
C LYS A 243 -20.71 8.57 8.54
N PRO A 244 -22.01 8.60 8.19
CA PRO A 244 -22.53 7.84 7.06
C PRO A 244 -21.79 8.18 5.76
N MET A 245 -21.61 7.16 4.92
CA MET A 245 -20.84 7.26 3.69
C MET A 245 -21.62 6.76 2.48
N THR A 246 -21.58 7.49 1.38
CA THR A 246 -22.03 7.05 0.06
C THR A 246 -20.82 6.80 -0.83
N LEU A 247 -20.74 5.63 -1.47
CA LEU A 247 -19.66 5.26 -2.37
C LEU A 247 -20.18 5.12 -3.79
N GLY A 248 -19.74 6.02 -4.67
CA GLY A 248 -20.07 6.06 -6.09
C GLY A 248 -20.73 7.37 -6.51
N GLY A 249 -21.26 7.38 -7.73
CA GLY A 249 -21.70 8.63 -8.39
C GLY A 249 -20.55 9.32 -9.12
N GLY A 250 -20.73 10.60 -9.43
CA GLY A 250 -19.77 11.38 -10.22
C GLY A 250 -19.57 10.85 -11.64
N THR A 251 -18.51 11.32 -12.30
CA THR A 251 -18.19 11.01 -13.71
C THR A 251 -16.96 10.11 -13.88
N GLY A 252 -16.26 9.76 -12.79
CA GLY A 252 -15.09 8.89 -12.85
C GLY A 252 -15.43 7.46 -13.26
N SER A 253 -14.44 6.78 -13.85
CA SER A 253 -14.56 5.40 -14.33
C SER A 253 -14.03 4.36 -13.34
N GLU A 254 -13.12 4.74 -12.45
CA GLU A 254 -12.57 3.86 -11.42
C GLU A 254 -13.50 3.75 -10.21
N LYS A 255 -13.37 2.65 -9.47
CA LYS A 255 -14.20 2.42 -8.28
C LYS A 255 -13.76 3.33 -7.13
N PRO A 256 -14.70 3.95 -6.39
CA PRO A 256 -14.37 4.71 -5.19
C PRO A 256 -13.65 3.81 -4.18
N THR A 257 -12.61 4.33 -3.54
CA THR A 257 -11.78 3.53 -2.63
C THR A 257 -11.65 4.17 -1.25
N VAL A 258 -11.95 3.40 -0.21
CA VAL A 258 -11.72 3.76 1.19
C VAL A 258 -10.43 3.13 1.68
N PHE A 259 -9.47 3.95 2.09
CA PHE A 259 -8.17 3.49 2.58
C PHE A 259 -8.19 3.37 4.09
N PHE A 260 -7.55 2.32 4.61
CA PHE A 260 -7.19 2.14 6.01
C PHE A 260 -5.68 1.90 6.05
N ASP A 261 -4.96 2.97 6.34
CA ASP A 261 -3.50 2.95 6.46
C ASP A 261 -3.11 2.33 7.82
N PRO A 262 -1.95 1.66 7.90
CA PRO A 262 -1.47 1.13 9.17
C PRO A 262 -1.12 2.27 10.13
N ASP A 263 -1.35 2.02 11.42
CA ASP A 263 -0.74 2.84 12.45
C ASP A 263 0.77 2.64 12.39
N THR A 264 1.54 3.71 12.55
CA THR A 264 3.00 3.66 12.51
C THR A 264 3.60 4.08 13.85
N ASP A 265 4.68 3.41 14.23
CA ASP A 265 5.49 3.86 15.36
C ASP A 265 6.09 5.24 15.01
N PRO A 266 5.92 6.26 15.86
CA PRO A 266 6.38 7.62 15.53
C PRO A 266 7.90 7.77 15.47
N ASN A 267 8.67 6.82 16.02
CA ASN A 267 10.13 6.85 16.05
C ASN A 267 10.75 5.98 14.96
N THR A 268 10.18 4.80 14.71
CA THR A 268 10.74 3.83 13.75
C THR A 268 10.03 3.85 12.40
N TYR A 269 8.84 4.46 12.31
CA TYR A 269 7.94 4.44 11.15
C TYR A 269 7.48 3.03 10.73
N GLU A 270 7.73 2.03 11.58
CA GLU A 270 7.28 0.66 11.36
C GLU A 270 5.76 0.55 11.54
N ALA A 271 5.13 -0.30 10.73
CA ALA A 271 3.71 -0.60 10.86
C ALA A 271 3.43 -1.36 12.16
N LEU A 272 2.39 -0.93 12.88
CA LEU A 272 1.87 -1.49 14.12
C LEU A 272 0.58 -2.28 13.87
N ASP A 273 0.30 -3.24 14.74
CA ASP A 273 -0.96 -3.97 14.72
C ASP A 273 -2.12 -3.03 15.05
N SER A 274 -3.08 -2.95 14.12
CA SER A 274 -4.20 -2.02 14.20
C SER A 274 -5.53 -2.72 13.96
N ASN A 275 -6.40 -2.71 14.95
CA ASN A 275 -7.75 -3.27 14.86
C ASN A 275 -8.77 -2.14 14.76
N ARG A 276 -9.32 -1.92 13.57
CA ARG A 276 -10.27 -0.86 13.27
C ARG A 276 -11.69 -1.41 13.21
N THR A 277 -12.63 -0.73 13.85
CA THR A 277 -14.06 -1.00 13.68
C THR A 277 -14.68 0.13 12.88
N TRP A 278 -15.34 -0.21 11.77
CA TRP A 278 -16.09 0.75 10.96
C TRP A 278 -17.59 0.49 11.11
N SER A 279 -18.25 1.35 11.89
CA SER A 279 -19.65 1.14 12.27
C SER A 279 -20.65 2.07 11.60
N SER A 280 -20.20 3.08 10.84
CA SER A 280 -21.13 3.98 10.16
C SER A 280 -21.85 3.28 9.01
N ALA A 281 -23.03 3.80 8.66
CA ALA A 281 -23.80 3.29 7.54
C ALA A 281 -23.10 3.58 6.20
N VAL A 282 -23.11 2.60 5.30
CA VAL A 282 -22.53 2.71 3.95
C VAL A 282 -23.60 2.42 2.91
N THR A 283 -23.74 3.33 1.94
CA THR A 283 -24.59 3.15 0.75
C THR A 283 -23.73 3.07 -0.51
N LEU A 284 -23.87 2.00 -1.29
CA LEU A 284 -23.16 1.80 -2.54
C LEU A 284 -24.03 2.26 -3.72
N ALA A 285 -23.58 3.31 -4.40
CA ALA A 285 -24.10 3.73 -5.71
C ALA A 285 -23.36 3.01 -6.86
N SER A 286 -22.13 2.55 -6.63
CA SER A 286 -21.33 1.73 -7.55
C SER A 286 -20.60 0.62 -6.77
N ASP A 287 -19.91 -0.28 -7.48
CA ASP A 287 -18.94 -1.14 -6.81
C ASP A 287 -17.83 -0.29 -6.23
N ALA A 288 -17.41 -0.59 -5.01
CA ALA A 288 -16.42 0.16 -4.26
C ALA A 288 -15.34 -0.77 -3.70
N TYR A 289 -14.21 -0.19 -3.33
CA TYR A 289 -13.13 -0.91 -2.69
C TYR A 289 -12.78 -0.39 -1.30
N VAL A 290 -12.30 -1.30 -0.47
CA VAL A 290 -11.55 -1.02 0.75
C VAL A 290 -10.10 -1.43 0.52
N ALA A 291 -9.18 -0.49 0.65
CA ALA A 291 -7.74 -0.72 0.63
C ALA A 291 -7.23 -0.79 2.07
N VAL A 292 -6.71 -1.94 2.48
CA VAL A 292 -6.23 -2.17 3.85
C VAL A 292 -4.73 -2.45 3.85
N GLY A 293 -3.97 -1.59 4.51
CA GLY A 293 -2.53 -1.74 4.68
C GLY A 293 -2.12 -2.94 5.55
N SER A 294 -0.83 -3.24 5.60
CA SER A 294 -0.28 -4.33 6.40
C SER A 294 -0.61 -4.16 7.88
N LYS A 295 -0.67 -5.28 8.63
CA LYS A 295 -0.94 -5.30 10.09
C LYS A 295 -2.24 -4.59 10.52
N THR A 296 -3.11 -4.28 9.56
CA THR A 296 -4.39 -3.61 9.82
C THR A 296 -5.53 -4.59 9.59
N ASN A 297 -6.44 -4.68 10.56
CA ASN A 297 -7.65 -5.47 10.50
C ASN A 297 -8.87 -4.54 10.59
N VAL A 298 -9.69 -4.51 9.55
CA VAL A 298 -10.91 -3.70 9.50
C VAL A 298 -12.11 -4.61 9.66
N ASN A 299 -12.85 -4.40 10.75
CA ASN A 299 -14.13 -5.04 11.03
C ASN A 299 -15.27 -4.07 10.73
N PHE A 300 -16.02 -4.32 9.65
CA PHE A 300 -17.18 -3.51 9.31
C PHE A 300 -18.43 -4.03 10.03
N THR A 301 -19.10 -3.16 10.79
CA THR A 301 -20.29 -3.50 11.58
C THR A 301 -21.49 -2.59 11.32
N GLY A 302 -21.35 -1.64 10.39
CA GLY A 302 -22.45 -0.75 10.00
C GLY A 302 -23.55 -1.46 9.20
N THR A 303 -24.52 -0.67 8.73
CA THR A 303 -25.47 -1.14 7.71
C THR A 303 -24.86 -0.93 6.33
N LEU A 304 -24.93 -1.93 5.46
CA LEU A 304 -24.43 -1.88 4.08
C LEU A 304 -25.59 -2.00 3.09
N ALA A 305 -25.85 -0.93 2.34
CA ALA A 305 -26.89 -0.89 1.32
C ALA A 305 -26.32 -0.78 -0.10
N GLY A 306 -27.03 -1.27 -1.11
CA GLY A 306 -26.66 -1.12 -2.52
C GLY A 306 -26.86 -2.38 -3.33
N ALA A 307 -28.11 -2.65 -3.73
CA ALA A 307 -28.50 -3.88 -4.40
C ALA A 307 -27.63 -4.16 -5.65
N GLY A 308 -27.04 -5.35 -5.70
CA GLY A 308 -26.18 -5.77 -6.82
C GLY A 308 -24.79 -5.12 -6.86
N LYS A 309 -24.42 -4.32 -5.86
CA LYS A 309 -23.09 -3.68 -5.75
C LYS A 309 -22.25 -4.36 -4.67
N THR A 310 -20.93 -4.26 -4.81
CA THR A 310 -19.97 -4.88 -3.90
C THR A 310 -19.07 -3.84 -3.24
N LEU A 311 -18.78 -4.03 -1.96
CA LEU A 311 -17.69 -3.38 -1.22
C LEU A 311 -16.58 -4.42 -1.04
N GLY A 312 -15.71 -4.52 -2.04
CA GLY A 312 -14.64 -5.52 -2.06
C GLY A 312 -13.37 -5.03 -1.38
N LYS A 313 -12.46 -5.95 -1.04
CA LYS A 313 -11.08 -5.58 -0.69
C LYS A 313 -10.26 -5.37 -1.98
N THR A 314 -9.37 -4.37 -2.03
CA THR A 314 -8.45 -4.26 -3.19
C THR A 314 -7.51 -5.48 -3.23
N ALA A 315 -7.15 -5.91 -4.44
CA ALA A 315 -6.27 -7.07 -4.61
C ALA A 315 -4.91 -6.88 -3.92
N THR A 316 -4.38 -5.66 -3.91
CA THR A 316 -3.09 -5.29 -3.32
C THR A 316 -3.13 -5.10 -1.80
N SER A 317 -4.31 -5.11 -1.18
CA SER A 317 -4.42 -5.00 0.28
C SER A 317 -3.73 -6.19 0.95
N THR A 318 -2.82 -5.93 1.88
CA THR A 318 -2.15 -6.97 2.68
C THR A 318 -2.79 -7.17 4.05
N GLY A 319 -3.56 -6.19 4.55
CA GLY A 319 -4.39 -6.34 5.74
C GLY A 319 -5.71 -7.07 5.47
N THR A 320 -6.53 -7.16 6.51
CA THR A 320 -7.81 -7.86 6.47
C THR A 320 -8.99 -6.90 6.44
N PHE A 321 -10.01 -7.23 5.65
CA PHE A 321 -11.31 -6.57 5.68
C PHE A 321 -12.38 -7.62 5.89
N THR A 322 -13.16 -7.48 6.97
CA THR A 322 -14.22 -8.40 7.35
C THR A 322 -15.56 -7.67 7.34
N ASN A 323 -16.50 -8.16 6.52
CA ASN A 323 -17.85 -7.65 6.47
C ASN A 323 -18.74 -8.36 7.49
N ASN A 324 -18.92 -7.74 8.66
CA ASN A 324 -19.85 -8.17 9.70
C ASN A 324 -21.03 -7.18 9.81
N ALA A 325 -21.49 -6.66 8.67
CA ALA A 325 -22.60 -5.72 8.62
C ALA A 325 -23.81 -6.22 9.40
N THR A 326 -24.42 -5.33 10.19
CA THR A 326 -25.63 -5.62 10.97
C THR A 326 -26.87 -5.79 10.08
N ALA A 327 -26.87 -5.14 8.91
CA ALA A 327 -27.80 -5.37 7.83
C ALA A 327 -27.06 -5.19 6.50
N ASN A 328 -27.26 -6.11 5.55
CA ASN A 328 -26.59 -6.09 4.26
C ASN A 328 -27.58 -6.34 3.13
N SER A 329 -27.89 -5.31 2.35
CA SER A 329 -28.72 -5.40 1.13
C SER A 329 -27.88 -5.27 -0.16
N SER A 330 -26.55 -5.33 -0.02
CA SER A 330 -25.61 -5.35 -1.14
C SER A 330 -25.33 -6.77 -1.64
N ALA A 331 -24.50 -6.89 -2.68
CA ALA A 331 -23.95 -8.17 -3.14
C ALA A 331 -22.65 -8.57 -2.42
N THR A 332 -22.20 -7.79 -1.42
CA THR A 332 -20.97 -8.08 -0.67
C THR A 332 -21.19 -9.27 0.27
N PRO A 333 -20.41 -10.36 0.18
CA PRO A 333 -20.53 -11.49 1.09
C PRO A 333 -20.24 -11.10 2.55
N SER A 334 -20.87 -11.76 3.52
CA SER A 334 -20.48 -11.64 4.93
C SER A 334 -19.16 -12.39 5.19
N GLY A 335 -18.41 -11.94 6.19
CA GLY A 335 -17.12 -12.50 6.58
C GLY A 335 -15.93 -11.83 5.89
N GLN A 336 -14.76 -12.47 6.02
CA GLN A 336 -13.51 -11.92 5.49
C GLN A 336 -13.54 -11.88 3.97
N GLN A 337 -13.19 -10.73 3.41
CA GLN A 337 -13.03 -10.54 1.97
C GLN A 337 -11.62 -10.96 1.56
N THR A 338 -11.53 -11.92 0.65
CA THR A 338 -10.26 -12.49 0.18
C THR A 338 -10.14 -12.43 -1.32
N ASN A 339 -8.91 -12.28 -1.82
CA ASN A 339 -8.63 -12.50 -3.23
C ASN A 339 -8.94 -13.95 -3.62
N PRO A 340 -9.45 -14.20 -4.83
CA PRO A 340 -9.55 -15.56 -5.34
C PRO A 340 -8.15 -16.19 -5.43
N VAL A 341 -8.06 -17.48 -5.13
CA VAL A 341 -6.82 -18.23 -5.37
C VAL A 341 -6.57 -18.26 -6.86
N LYS A 342 -5.38 -17.82 -7.27
CA LYS A 342 -5.03 -17.66 -8.68
C LYS A 342 -3.60 -18.14 -8.93
N THR A 343 -3.39 -18.80 -10.07
CA THR A 343 -2.06 -19.05 -10.61
C THR A 343 -1.93 -18.35 -11.96
N THR A 344 -0.88 -17.57 -12.14
CA THR A 344 -0.61 -16.81 -13.36
C THR A 344 0.74 -17.21 -13.91
N THR A 345 0.80 -17.67 -15.15
CA THR A 345 2.06 -17.96 -15.85
C THR A 345 2.40 -16.82 -16.79
N ILE A 346 3.62 -16.31 -16.67
CA ILE A 346 4.16 -15.21 -17.47
C ILE A 346 5.35 -15.75 -18.25
N THR A 347 5.25 -15.77 -19.58
CA THR A 347 6.31 -16.28 -20.48
C THR A 347 6.83 -15.22 -21.46
N ASP A 348 6.14 -14.08 -21.56
CA ASP A 348 6.54 -12.96 -22.39
C ASP A 348 7.61 -12.09 -21.71
N LYS A 349 8.22 -11.20 -22.50
CA LYS A 349 9.27 -10.30 -22.04
C LYS A 349 8.83 -8.87 -22.24
N THR A 350 8.61 -8.15 -21.13
CA THR A 350 8.15 -6.76 -21.17
C THR A 350 8.89 -5.94 -20.12
N SER A 351 8.94 -4.62 -20.33
CA SER A 351 9.46 -3.68 -19.33
C SER A 351 8.41 -3.30 -18.27
N GLU A 352 7.39 -4.15 -18.09
CA GLU A 352 6.35 -3.92 -17.10
C GLU A 352 6.84 -4.31 -15.72
N HIS A 353 6.29 -3.65 -14.71
CA HIS A 353 6.47 -4.03 -13.31
C HIS A 353 5.19 -4.73 -12.85
N ILE A 354 5.30 -5.81 -12.08
CA ILE A 354 4.13 -6.55 -11.59
C ILE A 354 4.12 -6.63 -10.07
N SER A 355 2.92 -6.75 -9.50
CA SER A 355 2.73 -7.13 -8.10
C SER A 355 2.11 -8.51 -8.02
N VAL A 356 2.72 -9.42 -7.26
CA VAL A 356 2.15 -10.72 -6.91
C VAL A 356 1.35 -10.53 -5.63
N VAL A 357 0.02 -10.57 -5.75
CA VAL A 357 -0.91 -10.21 -4.68
C VAL A 357 -1.24 -11.39 -3.76
N PRO A 358 -1.84 -11.18 -2.56
CA PRO A 358 -2.30 -12.27 -1.72
C PRO A 358 -3.14 -13.31 -2.47
N ASN A 359 -2.91 -14.59 -2.19
CA ASN A 359 -3.52 -15.75 -2.83
C ASN A 359 -3.18 -15.93 -4.34
N GLU A 360 -2.23 -15.15 -4.86
CA GLU A 360 -1.68 -15.36 -6.20
C GLU A 360 -0.34 -16.11 -6.16
N THR A 361 -0.20 -17.13 -6.99
CA THR A 361 1.09 -17.69 -7.37
C THR A 361 1.42 -17.25 -8.79
N THR A 362 2.48 -16.47 -8.96
CA THR A 362 3.00 -16.09 -10.27
C THR A 362 4.16 -16.99 -10.64
N VAL A 363 4.03 -17.70 -11.76
CA VAL A 363 5.11 -18.45 -12.40
C VAL A 363 5.72 -17.56 -13.48
N LEU A 364 6.85 -16.92 -13.16
CA LEU A 364 7.60 -16.09 -14.08
C LEU A 364 8.64 -16.94 -14.80
N ASP A 365 8.41 -17.22 -16.08
CA ASP A 365 9.36 -17.85 -17.01
C ASP A 365 9.81 -16.89 -18.13
N GLY A 366 9.25 -15.68 -18.15
CA GLY A 366 9.59 -14.59 -19.04
C GLY A 366 10.47 -13.53 -18.39
N GLU A 367 10.23 -12.27 -18.73
CA GLU A 367 10.99 -11.11 -18.23
C GLU A 367 10.08 -9.96 -17.79
N ARG A 368 10.42 -9.33 -16.67
CA ARG A 368 9.78 -8.10 -16.17
C ARG A 368 10.85 -7.11 -15.70
N ALA A 369 10.55 -5.81 -15.75
CA ALA A 369 11.45 -4.77 -15.24
C ALA A 369 11.46 -4.68 -13.71
N GLY A 370 10.38 -5.14 -13.05
CA GLY A 370 10.31 -5.20 -11.60
C GLY A 370 9.21 -6.12 -11.11
N VAL A 371 9.43 -6.73 -9.95
CA VAL A 371 8.46 -7.61 -9.31
C VAL A 371 8.38 -7.28 -7.84
N THR A 372 7.17 -7.02 -7.34
CA THR A 372 6.90 -6.93 -5.90
C THR A 372 6.04 -8.11 -5.48
N VAL A 373 6.51 -8.92 -4.53
CA VAL A 373 5.73 -10.00 -3.93
C VAL A 373 5.17 -9.49 -2.61
N LEU A 374 3.85 -9.30 -2.57
CA LEU A 374 3.14 -8.83 -1.37
C LEU A 374 2.90 -9.98 -0.39
N ALA A 375 2.52 -9.64 0.84
CA ALA A 375 2.14 -10.63 1.86
C ALA A 375 1.06 -11.59 1.32
N GLY A 376 1.31 -12.90 1.43
CA GLY A 376 0.43 -13.97 0.93
C GLY A 376 0.50 -14.23 -0.59
N GLY A 377 1.34 -13.49 -1.32
CA GLY A 377 1.67 -13.77 -2.72
C GLY A 377 2.92 -14.65 -2.84
N LYS A 378 3.02 -15.42 -3.93
CA LYS A 378 4.16 -16.31 -4.21
C LYS A 378 4.71 -16.15 -5.61
N LEU A 379 6.00 -15.82 -5.73
CA LEU A 379 6.72 -15.85 -7.01
C LEU A 379 7.47 -17.17 -7.17
N LYS A 380 7.40 -17.77 -8.36
CA LYS A 380 8.22 -18.92 -8.75
C LYS A 380 8.55 -18.90 -10.24
N GLY A 381 9.24 -19.92 -10.76
CA GLY A 381 9.60 -20.04 -12.18
C GLY A 381 11.06 -19.71 -12.46
N THR A 382 11.47 -19.70 -13.73
CA THR A 382 12.88 -19.55 -14.13
C THR A 382 13.24 -18.22 -14.79
N GLY A 383 12.37 -17.21 -14.67
CA GLY A 383 12.46 -15.96 -15.42
C GLY A 383 13.43 -14.94 -14.84
N THR A 384 13.46 -13.78 -15.49
CA THR A 384 14.38 -12.67 -15.20
C THR A 384 13.63 -11.41 -14.77
N VAL A 385 14.15 -10.73 -13.75
CA VAL A 385 13.72 -9.40 -13.31
C VAL A 385 14.84 -8.39 -13.57
N THR A 386 14.78 -7.63 -14.67
CA THR A 386 15.83 -6.68 -15.12
C THR A 386 15.86 -5.36 -14.32
N GLY A 387 15.46 -5.46 -13.05
CA GLY A 387 15.44 -4.37 -12.09
C GLY A 387 15.24 -4.93 -10.69
N SER A 388 14.33 -4.34 -9.92
CA SER A 388 14.12 -4.72 -8.52
C SER A 388 13.16 -5.90 -8.37
N LEU A 389 13.63 -6.94 -7.68
CA LEU A 389 12.80 -7.98 -7.07
C LEU A 389 12.65 -7.71 -5.58
N LEU A 390 11.45 -7.32 -5.17
CA LEU A 390 11.10 -6.99 -3.79
C LEU A 390 10.16 -8.06 -3.24
N VAL A 391 10.60 -8.82 -2.25
CA VAL A 391 9.77 -9.81 -1.55
C VAL A 391 9.48 -9.28 -0.15
N LEU A 392 8.27 -8.77 0.05
CA LEU A 392 7.86 -8.16 1.33
C LEU A 392 7.64 -9.21 2.42
N GLU A 393 7.61 -8.76 3.68
CA GLU A 393 7.24 -9.59 4.83
C GLU A 393 5.91 -10.33 4.55
N GLY A 394 5.92 -11.65 4.75
CA GLY A 394 4.78 -12.53 4.48
C GLY A 394 4.57 -12.93 3.02
N GLY A 395 5.31 -12.38 2.06
CA GLY A 395 5.38 -12.89 0.68
C GLY A 395 6.40 -14.03 0.58
N SER A 396 6.31 -14.86 -0.46
CA SER A 396 7.31 -15.92 -0.69
C SER A 396 7.86 -15.98 -2.11
N ILE A 397 9.10 -16.43 -2.21
CA ILE A 397 9.76 -16.73 -3.48
C ILE A 397 10.31 -18.15 -3.47
N ALA A 398 9.99 -18.91 -4.50
CA ALA A 398 10.45 -20.28 -4.73
C ALA A 398 11.07 -20.37 -6.14
N PRO A 399 12.38 -20.15 -6.31
CA PRO A 399 12.98 -20.14 -7.63
C PRO A 399 12.76 -21.46 -8.37
N GLY A 400 12.62 -21.38 -9.69
CA GLY A 400 12.51 -22.54 -10.56
C GLY A 400 11.11 -23.12 -10.74
N HIS A 401 11.06 -24.10 -11.66
CA HIS A 401 10.10 -25.21 -11.60
C HIS A 401 10.60 -26.34 -10.67
N SER A 402 11.69 -26.03 -9.96
CA SER A 402 12.38 -26.77 -8.93
C SER A 402 12.97 -28.11 -9.37
N PRO A 403 14.31 -28.26 -9.43
CA PRO A 403 15.31 -27.20 -9.33
C PRO A 403 15.26 -26.15 -10.46
N GLY A 404 15.70 -24.91 -10.20
CA GLY A 404 15.76 -23.81 -11.17
C GLY A 404 16.32 -22.51 -10.59
N CYS A 405 16.47 -21.51 -11.45
CA CYS A 405 16.98 -20.20 -11.03
C CYS A 405 16.05 -19.07 -11.43
N VAL A 406 15.91 -18.10 -10.53
CA VAL A 406 15.38 -16.77 -10.84
C VAL A 406 16.56 -15.81 -10.93
N THR A 407 16.60 -14.99 -11.97
CA THR A 407 17.63 -13.95 -12.14
C THR A 407 17.03 -12.58 -11.85
N THR A 408 17.74 -11.71 -11.13
CA THR A 408 17.32 -10.33 -10.88
C THR A 408 18.49 -9.38 -10.82
N ASP A 409 18.33 -8.10 -11.18
CA ASP A 409 19.40 -7.12 -10.97
C ASP A 409 19.61 -6.80 -9.49
N THR A 410 18.53 -6.57 -8.74
CA THR A 410 18.61 -6.28 -7.30
C THR A 410 17.56 -7.05 -6.52
N LEU A 411 17.93 -7.55 -5.34
CA LEU A 411 17.05 -8.30 -4.45
C LEU A 411 16.85 -7.54 -3.14
N THR A 412 15.59 -7.29 -2.78
CA THR A 412 15.22 -6.97 -1.40
C THR A 412 14.34 -8.08 -0.87
N LEU A 413 14.77 -8.74 0.20
CA LEU A 413 14.14 -9.94 0.74
C LEU A 413 13.79 -9.74 2.22
N SER A 414 12.49 -9.57 2.50
CA SER A 414 11.89 -9.51 3.83
C SER A 414 10.91 -10.66 4.08
N GLY A 415 10.50 -11.37 3.02
CA GLY A 415 9.62 -12.53 3.09
C GLY A 415 10.36 -13.86 3.17
N GLU A 416 9.67 -14.92 2.76
CA GLU A 416 10.18 -16.29 2.81
C GLU A 416 10.91 -16.68 1.52
N TYR A 417 12.13 -17.20 1.68
CA TYR A 417 12.88 -17.85 0.62
C TYR A 417 12.72 -19.36 0.70
N GLU A 418 12.05 -19.95 -0.29
CA GLU A 418 11.85 -21.38 -0.43
C GLU A 418 12.81 -21.93 -1.50
N PHE A 419 13.54 -22.99 -1.20
CA PHE A 419 14.46 -23.59 -2.18
C PHE A 419 14.52 -25.12 -2.07
N GLU A 420 14.56 -25.78 -3.22
CA GLU A 420 14.69 -27.23 -3.33
C GLU A 420 16.16 -27.67 -3.45
N LEU A 421 16.50 -28.79 -2.78
CA LEU A 421 17.78 -29.50 -2.91
C LEU A 421 17.55 -30.86 -3.59
N GLY A 422 18.04 -31.02 -4.81
CA GLY A 422 18.01 -32.26 -5.61
C GLY A 422 19.39 -32.77 -6.07
N GLY A 423 20.46 -32.01 -5.81
CA GLY A 423 21.82 -32.27 -6.28
C GLY A 423 22.76 -31.12 -5.88
N THR A 424 24.00 -31.14 -6.34
CA THR A 424 25.04 -30.15 -5.99
C THR A 424 25.27 -29.06 -7.04
N ASP A 425 24.60 -29.15 -8.19
CA ASP A 425 24.78 -28.19 -9.27
C ASP A 425 23.76 -27.05 -9.13
N PRO A 426 24.16 -25.77 -9.15
CA PRO A 426 23.22 -24.65 -9.07
C PRO A 426 22.25 -24.65 -10.25
N CYS A 427 21.01 -24.21 -10.03
CA CYS A 427 19.91 -24.14 -10.99
C CYS A 427 19.39 -25.48 -11.52
N SER A 428 20.19 -26.54 -11.58
CA SER A 428 19.78 -27.86 -12.11
C SER A 428 19.69 -28.93 -11.03
N GLY A 429 20.52 -28.82 -10.00
CA GLY A 429 20.52 -29.65 -8.80
C GLY A 429 19.85 -28.98 -7.62
N TYR A 430 19.88 -27.66 -7.49
CA TYR A 430 19.15 -26.93 -6.44
C TYR A 430 18.68 -25.55 -6.91
N ASP A 431 17.70 -25.00 -6.20
CA ASP A 431 17.18 -23.67 -6.50
C ASP A 431 18.13 -22.57 -6.05
N GLN A 432 18.27 -21.53 -6.88
CA GLN A 432 19.12 -20.39 -6.56
C GLN A 432 18.50 -19.09 -7.07
N ILE A 433 18.69 -18.00 -6.32
CA ILE A 433 18.49 -16.64 -6.83
C ILE A 433 19.83 -16.11 -7.31
N ARG A 434 19.87 -15.59 -8.53
CA ARG A 434 21.05 -14.94 -9.09
C ARG A 434 20.84 -13.44 -9.16
N VAL A 435 21.72 -12.68 -8.53
CA VAL A 435 21.68 -11.23 -8.46
C VAL A 435 22.78 -10.64 -9.35
N THR A 436 22.39 -9.85 -10.35
CA THR A 436 23.24 -9.48 -11.50
C THR A 436 23.74 -8.04 -11.51
N SER A 437 23.27 -7.17 -10.63
CA SER A 437 23.72 -5.77 -10.63
C SER A 437 25.18 -5.63 -10.22
N ALA A 438 25.99 -5.08 -11.12
CA ALA A 438 27.40 -4.78 -10.87
C ALA A 438 27.61 -3.42 -10.16
N THR A 439 26.58 -2.56 -10.10
CA THR A 439 26.71 -1.17 -9.64
C THR A 439 25.83 -0.82 -8.45
N ALA A 440 24.78 -1.61 -8.16
CA ALA A 440 23.90 -1.34 -7.01
C ALA A 440 24.59 -1.68 -5.69
N ASP A 441 24.55 -0.76 -4.74
CA ASP A 441 25.13 -0.91 -3.40
C ASP A 441 24.07 -0.54 -2.32
N PRO A 442 23.50 -1.51 -1.59
CA PRO A 442 23.68 -2.96 -1.76
C PRO A 442 22.85 -3.51 -2.93
N SER A 443 23.33 -4.58 -3.59
CA SER A 443 22.57 -5.35 -4.58
C SER A 443 21.61 -6.37 -3.96
N VAL A 444 21.88 -6.77 -2.71
CA VAL A 444 21.07 -7.69 -1.89
C VAL A 444 20.81 -7.07 -0.52
N ASN A 445 19.53 -6.95 -0.14
CA ASN A 445 19.11 -6.27 1.09
C ASN A 445 18.05 -7.06 1.88
N PHE A 446 18.32 -7.38 3.14
CA PHE A 446 17.43 -8.10 4.06
C PHE A 446 16.65 -7.23 5.07
N SER A 447 16.74 -5.90 4.98
CA SER A 447 16.32 -4.93 6.01
C SER A 447 17.25 -4.86 7.23
N THR A 448 17.21 -3.73 7.95
CA THR A 448 17.88 -3.50 9.24
C THR A 448 17.19 -4.23 10.40
N THR A 449 15.91 -4.55 10.24
CA THR A 449 15.12 -5.37 11.17
C THR A 449 14.81 -6.69 10.47
N PRO A 450 15.61 -7.76 10.68
CA PRO A 450 15.46 -9.00 9.95
C PRO A 450 14.10 -9.69 10.15
N THR A 451 13.33 -9.80 9.09
CA THR A 451 12.04 -10.53 9.04
C THR A 451 12.07 -11.73 8.09
N ALA A 452 13.03 -11.77 7.16
CA ALA A 452 13.11 -12.82 6.16
C ALA A 452 13.37 -14.20 6.78
N THR A 453 12.66 -15.21 6.27
CA THR A 453 12.80 -16.61 6.69
C THR A 453 13.28 -17.48 5.54
N ILE A 454 13.79 -18.65 5.87
CA ILE A 454 14.30 -19.63 4.91
C ILE A 454 13.63 -20.98 5.13
N LEU A 455 13.13 -21.59 4.05
CA LEU A 455 12.64 -22.95 4.01
C LEU A 455 13.35 -23.72 2.91
N THR A 456 13.67 -24.99 3.19
CA THR A 456 14.17 -25.91 2.16
C THR A 456 13.27 -27.12 2.03
N SER A 457 13.25 -27.74 0.86
CA SER A 457 12.66 -29.06 0.65
C SER A 457 13.62 -29.97 -0.14
N ARG A 458 13.47 -31.30 -0.01
CA ARG A 458 14.30 -32.27 -0.74
C ARG A 458 13.60 -32.69 -2.01
N PHE A 459 14.26 -32.55 -3.15
CA PHE A 459 13.77 -32.99 -4.45
C PHE A 459 14.28 -34.39 -4.78
N ASN A 460 13.43 -35.24 -5.34
CA ASN A 460 13.77 -36.61 -5.74
C ASN A 460 14.49 -37.47 -4.68
N GLY A 461 14.20 -37.24 -3.39
CA GLY A 461 14.80 -37.99 -2.29
C GLY A 461 16.28 -37.69 -2.03
N TYR A 462 16.81 -36.62 -2.63
CA TYR A 462 18.20 -36.21 -2.43
C TYR A 462 18.51 -36.00 -0.95
N THR A 463 19.67 -36.51 -0.52
CA THR A 463 20.11 -36.44 0.87
C THR A 463 21.48 -35.76 0.91
N PRO A 464 21.54 -34.47 1.30
CA PRO A 464 22.80 -33.75 1.40
C PRO A 464 23.80 -34.43 2.34
N GLN A 465 25.06 -34.45 1.94
CA GLN A 465 26.17 -35.01 2.72
C GLN A 465 26.84 -33.92 3.56
N GLN A 466 27.38 -34.29 4.72
CA GLN A 466 28.16 -33.40 5.56
C GLN A 466 29.30 -32.75 4.75
N GLY A 467 29.49 -31.44 4.94
CA GLY A 467 30.50 -30.64 4.24
C GLY A 467 30.08 -30.16 2.86
N GLN A 468 28.96 -30.62 2.30
CA GLN A 468 28.43 -30.03 1.06
C GLN A 468 27.97 -28.60 1.30
N SER A 469 28.17 -27.75 0.28
CA SER A 469 27.79 -26.35 0.30
C SER A 469 26.86 -26.03 -0.86
N PHE A 470 25.89 -25.15 -0.61
CA PHE A 470 24.90 -24.68 -1.59
C PHE A 470 24.87 -23.15 -1.57
N THR A 471 25.21 -22.51 -2.70
CA THR A 471 25.12 -21.06 -2.86
C THR A 471 23.69 -20.70 -3.25
N ILE A 472 22.85 -20.38 -2.27
CA ILE A 472 21.41 -20.16 -2.49
C ILE A 472 21.10 -18.76 -3.05
N ILE A 473 21.98 -17.78 -2.79
CA ILE A 473 21.95 -16.46 -3.41
C ILE A 473 23.36 -16.18 -3.95
N ASP A 474 23.46 -16.11 -5.28
CA ASP A 474 24.68 -15.77 -6.03
C ASP A 474 24.66 -14.27 -6.35
N ASN A 475 25.46 -13.49 -5.61
CA ASN A 475 25.59 -12.05 -5.81
C ASN A 475 26.80 -11.75 -6.68
N THR A 476 26.57 -11.68 -7.98
CA THR A 476 27.66 -11.56 -8.98
C THR A 476 28.33 -10.18 -9.01
N GLY A 477 27.74 -9.18 -8.34
CA GLY A 477 28.33 -7.86 -8.17
C GLY A 477 29.46 -7.85 -7.12
N PRO A 478 30.19 -6.73 -6.95
CA PRO A 478 31.27 -6.64 -5.98
C PRO A 478 30.81 -6.25 -4.56
N ASN A 479 29.57 -5.79 -4.41
CA ASN A 479 29.08 -5.17 -3.17
C ASN A 479 28.61 -6.23 -2.17
N ALA A 480 28.80 -5.93 -0.88
CA ALA A 480 28.43 -6.83 0.20
C ALA A 480 26.90 -6.96 0.35
N ILE A 481 26.46 -8.08 0.91
CA ILE A 481 25.07 -8.27 1.33
C ILE A 481 24.77 -7.39 2.54
N PHE A 482 23.64 -6.70 2.52
CA PHE A 482 23.16 -5.92 3.65
C PHE A 482 22.10 -6.70 4.46
N GLY A 483 22.29 -6.78 5.78
CA GLY A 483 21.40 -7.50 6.69
C GLY A 483 21.54 -9.03 6.60
N THR A 484 20.64 -9.75 7.26
CA THR A 484 20.64 -11.22 7.34
C THR A 484 19.21 -11.76 7.35
N PHE A 485 19.04 -13.07 7.13
CA PHE A 485 17.81 -13.74 7.53
C PHE A 485 17.55 -13.58 9.04
N LYS A 486 16.28 -13.65 9.42
CA LYS A 486 15.84 -13.55 10.81
C LYS A 486 16.51 -14.62 11.67
N ASP A 487 17.10 -14.19 12.79
CA ASP A 487 17.79 -15.02 13.79
C ASP A 487 18.98 -15.85 13.25
N LEU A 488 19.46 -15.53 12.05
CA LEU A 488 20.56 -16.23 11.38
C LEU A 488 21.72 -15.28 11.04
N PRO A 489 22.46 -14.75 12.03
CA PRO A 489 23.67 -13.97 11.78
C PRO A 489 24.76 -14.81 11.09
N GLU A 490 25.84 -14.17 10.63
CA GLU A 490 26.99 -14.85 10.00
C GLU A 490 27.49 -16.04 10.83
N GLY A 491 27.59 -17.21 10.18
CA GLY A 491 28.06 -18.45 10.82
C GLY A 491 27.05 -19.14 11.71
N ALA A 492 25.82 -18.63 11.84
CA ALA A 492 24.75 -19.28 12.59
C ALA A 492 24.42 -20.67 12.01
N THR A 493 23.93 -21.55 12.87
CA THR A 493 23.41 -22.86 12.45
C THR A 493 21.91 -22.93 12.65
N PHE A 494 21.23 -23.58 11.71
CA PHE A 494 19.79 -23.84 11.82
C PHE A 494 19.47 -25.22 11.27
N GLU A 495 18.37 -25.79 11.75
CA GLU A 495 17.87 -27.07 11.30
C GLU A 495 16.65 -26.87 10.41
N GLN A 496 16.66 -27.50 9.23
CA GLN A 496 15.50 -27.54 8.34
C GLN A 496 15.33 -28.96 7.81
N ASN A 497 14.16 -29.56 8.03
CA ASN A 497 13.85 -30.95 7.65
C ASN A 497 14.89 -31.99 8.13
N GLY A 498 15.42 -31.84 9.35
CA GLY A 498 16.40 -32.76 9.92
C GLY A 498 17.83 -32.59 9.42
N ILE A 499 18.14 -31.53 8.66
CA ILE A 499 19.50 -31.21 8.20
C ILE A 499 19.95 -29.94 8.92
N VAL A 500 21.12 -30.02 9.57
CA VAL A 500 21.73 -28.84 10.20
C VAL A 500 22.62 -28.15 9.18
N PHE A 501 22.29 -26.91 8.84
CA PHE A 501 23.09 -26.04 7.98
C PHE A 501 23.82 -25.00 8.82
N ARG A 502 24.99 -24.57 8.35
CA ARG A 502 25.66 -23.33 8.75
C ARG A 502 25.52 -22.33 7.61
N ILE A 503 25.10 -21.10 7.90
CA ILE A 503 24.96 -20.03 6.90
C ILE A 503 26.19 -19.12 6.87
N SER A 504 26.54 -18.61 5.70
CA SER A 504 27.50 -17.51 5.50
C SER A 504 26.98 -16.53 4.47
N TYR A 505 27.10 -15.23 4.71
CA TYR A 505 26.78 -14.11 3.82
C TYR A 505 28.02 -13.52 3.14
N VAL A 506 29.18 -14.08 3.45
CA VAL A 506 30.48 -13.79 2.83
C VAL A 506 31.07 -15.03 2.17
N GLY A 507 30.19 -15.98 1.82
CA GLY A 507 30.55 -17.23 1.16
C GLY A 507 30.84 -17.03 -0.33
N GLY A 508 31.18 -18.12 -1.00
CA GLY A 508 31.39 -18.15 -2.45
C GLY A 508 32.51 -17.19 -2.89
N THR A 509 32.14 -16.13 -3.59
CA THR A 509 33.04 -15.07 -4.08
C THR A 509 33.36 -13.98 -3.04
N GLY A 510 32.76 -14.06 -1.84
CA GLY A 510 33.00 -13.14 -0.72
C GLY A 510 31.78 -12.32 -0.31
N ASN A 511 30.68 -12.44 -1.06
CA ASN A 511 29.43 -11.71 -0.87
C ASN A 511 28.19 -12.55 -1.27
N ASP A 512 28.31 -13.88 -1.22
CA ASP A 512 27.22 -14.81 -1.51
C ASP A 512 26.58 -15.34 -0.23
N VAL A 513 25.31 -15.78 -0.33
CA VAL A 513 24.68 -16.59 0.74
C VAL A 513 24.92 -18.07 0.48
N VAL A 514 25.70 -18.70 1.35
CA VAL A 514 26.08 -20.11 1.26
C VAL A 514 25.63 -20.88 2.48
N LEU A 515 25.01 -22.04 2.26
CA LEU A 515 24.66 -23.01 3.29
C LEU A 515 25.62 -24.20 3.25
N THR A 516 26.26 -24.53 4.36
CA THR A 516 27.13 -25.71 4.50
C THR A 516 26.53 -26.72 5.46
N VAL A 517 26.35 -27.97 5.01
CA VAL A 517 25.81 -29.07 5.82
C VAL A 517 26.77 -29.41 6.96
N GLN A 518 26.33 -29.25 8.21
CA GLN A 518 27.15 -29.51 9.40
C GLN A 518 27.05 -30.94 9.89
N ASN A 519 25.85 -31.47 10.11
CA ASN A 519 25.60 -32.83 10.62
C ASN A 519 24.20 -33.30 10.17
N GLN A 520 23.99 -34.62 10.10
CA GLN A 520 22.67 -35.25 10.15
C GLN A 520 22.43 -35.79 11.58
N PRO A 521 21.18 -35.92 12.06
CA PRO A 521 20.91 -36.80 13.20
C PRO A 521 21.36 -38.21 12.83
N THR A 522 22.46 -38.65 13.44
CA THR A 522 22.88 -40.04 13.38
C THR A 522 21.91 -40.84 14.24
N ALA A 523 21.41 -41.98 13.72
CA ALA A 523 20.72 -42.94 14.57
C ALA A 523 21.61 -43.24 15.79
N PRO A 524 21.05 -43.40 17.01
CA PRO A 524 21.84 -43.71 18.19
C PRO A 524 22.79 -44.84 17.86
N ASP A 525 24.07 -44.68 18.18
CA ASP A 525 25.02 -45.78 18.10
C ASP A 525 24.54 -46.85 19.08
N THR A 526 23.79 -47.81 18.56
CA THR A 526 23.23 -48.93 19.31
C THR A 526 24.31 -49.97 19.62
N GLY A 527 25.59 -49.69 19.33
CA GLY A 527 26.72 -50.57 19.61
C GLY A 527 26.78 -51.81 18.70
N PHE A 528 25.84 -51.98 17.76
CA PHE A 528 25.85 -53.13 16.84
C PHE A 528 27.02 -53.09 15.86
N ALA A 529 27.58 -51.91 15.54
CA ALA A 529 28.77 -51.78 14.68
C ALA A 529 30.08 -52.20 15.39
N LEU A 530 30.14 -52.09 16.72
CA LEU A 530 31.26 -52.58 17.54
C LEU A 530 31.26 -54.12 17.66
N LEU A 531 30.09 -54.76 17.55
CA LEU A 531 29.94 -56.21 17.62
C LEU A 531 30.37 -56.93 16.33
N THR A 532 30.36 -56.25 15.18
CA THR A 532 30.75 -56.84 13.88
C THR A 532 32.24 -56.70 13.57
N THR A 533 32.95 -55.76 14.22
CA THR A 533 34.37 -55.47 13.97
C THR A 533 35.31 -56.15 14.98
N ASN A 534 34.80 -56.69 16.08
CA ASN A 534 35.57 -57.44 17.08
C ASN A 534 34.82 -58.71 17.55
N PRO A 535 34.87 -59.82 16.80
CA PRO A 535 34.17 -61.06 17.18
C PRO A 535 34.64 -61.66 18.52
N LEU A 536 35.81 -61.26 19.02
CA LEU A 536 36.35 -61.68 20.33
C LEU A 536 35.66 -60.98 21.52
N LEU A 537 35.18 -59.74 21.37
CA LEU A 537 34.43 -59.03 22.41
C LEU A 537 33.04 -59.67 22.64
N THR A 538 32.45 -60.22 21.58
CA THR A 538 31.16 -60.92 21.60
C THR A 538 31.22 -62.21 22.44
N ILE A 539 32.33 -62.93 22.40
CA ILE A 539 32.55 -64.15 23.20
C ILE A 539 32.80 -63.78 24.67
N GLY A 540 33.54 -62.70 24.94
CA GLY A 540 33.83 -62.24 26.31
C GLY A 540 32.59 -61.84 27.10
N VAL A 541 31.66 -61.10 26.47
CA VAL A 541 30.43 -60.65 27.13
C VAL A 541 29.44 -61.80 27.34
N ALA A 542 29.32 -62.72 26.37
CA ALA A 542 28.46 -63.90 26.50
C ALA A 542 28.99 -64.88 27.58
N ALA A 543 30.31 -65.08 27.66
CA ALA A 543 30.92 -65.95 28.67
C ALA A 543 30.81 -65.36 30.09
N ALA A 544 30.95 -64.04 30.25
CA ALA A 544 30.80 -63.37 31.54
C ALA A 544 29.34 -63.43 32.05
N ALA A 545 28.35 -63.24 31.17
CA ALA A 545 26.93 -63.36 31.53
C ALA A 545 26.53 -64.80 31.90
N ALA A 546 27.04 -65.79 31.17
CA ALA A 546 26.82 -67.20 31.50
C ALA A 546 27.45 -67.60 32.86
N LEU A 547 28.66 -67.12 33.16
CA LEU A 547 29.32 -67.36 34.44
C LEU A 547 28.61 -66.67 35.62
N LEU A 548 28.07 -65.47 35.42
CA LEU A 548 27.26 -64.77 36.41
C LEU A 548 25.95 -65.51 36.71
N LEU A 549 25.27 -66.02 35.68
CA LEU A 549 24.05 -66.83 35.84
C LEU A 549 24.32 -68.17 36.53
N VAL A 550 25.44 -68.84 36.21
CA VAL A 550 25.86 -70.08 36.90
C VAL A 550 26.28 -69.81 38.36
N GLY A 551 26.92 -68.66 38.64
CA GLY A 551 27.26 -68.23 40.00
C GLY A 551 26.04 -67.91 40.86
N LEU A 552 25.04 -67.24 40.28
CA LEU A 552 23.75 -66.94 40.92
C LEU A 552 22.92 -68.22 41.17
N ALA A 553 22.91 -69.17 40.23
CA ALA A 553 22.23 -70.46 40.39
C ALA A 553 22.89 -71.38 41.46
N ARG A 554 24.20 -71.22 41.72
CA ARG A 554 24.89 -71.96 42.80
C ARG A 554 24.62 -71.37 44.19
N ARG A 555 24.40 -70.05 44.30
CA ARG A 555 24.10 -69.39 45.60
C ARG A 555 22.69 -69.69 46.12
N SER A 556 21.73 -69.99 45.25
CA SER A 556 20.34 -70.30 45.66
C SER A 556 20.14 -71.73 46.19
N ARG A 557 21.15 -72.61 46.15
CA ARG A 557 21.07 -73.98 46.71
C ARG A 557 21.64 -74.15 48.12
N LEU A 558 22.13 -73.07 48.76
CA LEU A 558 22.70 -73.12 50.12
C LEU A 558 21.92 -72.19 51.06
N ALA A 559 20.71 -72.61 51.45
CA ALA A 559 20.03 -72.08 52.64
C ALA A 559 19.60 -73.28 53.51
N PRO A 560 20.17 -73.47 54.71
CA PRO A 560 19.73 -74.53 55.62
C PRO A 560 18.48 -74.09 56.39
N ALA A 561 17.50 -75.00 56.47
CA ALA A 561 16.34 -74.87 57.34
C ALA A 561 16.78 -74.81 58.81
N ARG A 562 16.38 -73.75 59.54
CA ARG A 562 16.58 -73.66 61.00
C ARG A 562 15.23 -73.72 61.69
N ALA A 563 15.06 -74.78 62.47
CA ALA A 563 13.90 -75.08 63.30
C ALA A 563 13.67 -74.03 64.39
N GLN A 564 12.41 -73.67 64.63
CA GLN A 564 11.96 -72.98 65.85
C GLN A 564 11.21 -73.96 66.75
N THR A 565 11.80 -74.27 67.90
CA THR A 565 11.20 -75.07 68.97
C THR A 565 10.76 -74.15 70.12
N ARG A 566 9.44 -74.03 70.24
CA ARG A 566 8.55 -73.79 71.40
C ARG A 566 9.13 -73.77 72.83
N LYS A 567 8.66 -72.83 73.68
CA LYS A 567 8.34 -72.95 75.14
C LYS A 567 7.41 -71.77 75.51
N ARG A 568 6.11 -71.95 75.80
CA ARG A 568 5.45 -72.32 77.08
C ARG A 568 5.96 -71.54 78.32
N THR A 569 5.21 -70.51 78.68
CA THR A 569 4.49 -70.35 79.96
C THR A 569 3.22 -69.55 79.69
#